data_AF-A0A662AJ53-F1
#
_entry.id   AF-A0A662AJ53-F1
#
_cell.length_a   1.000
_cell.length_b   1.000
_cell.length_c   1.000
_cell.angle_alpha   90.00
_cell.angle_beta   90.00
_cell.angle_gamma   90.00
#
_symmetry.space_group_name_H-M   'P 1'
#
loop_
_entity.id
_entity.type
_entity.pdbx_description
1 polymer ?
#
loop_
_entity_poly.entity_id
_entity_poly.type
_entity_poly.pdbx_seq_one_letter_code
_entity_poly.pdbx_strand_id
1 'polypeptide(L)'
;MCMIEINYLDEHYPIGVEGLRYAAGKGLPVTVMEPLKGGLLTKHVPDDVRTVFDKSSVDWTPAEWGLRWVADFPEVAVVLSGVSTMEQLKENIKIFDQITTGCLSSDQKVTLRHAQKLYHSKIKVRCTSCGYCLPCPANVEIPAIFRFRNRVSFGDSVERMGYVYRQFFVEKGKGTDQCTECGKCEKVCPQHLPIIEKLKEAHAALCPEK
;
A
#
# COMPACT_ATOMS: atom_id res chain seq x y z
N MET A 1 -24.86 3.64 -1.37
CA MET A 1 -23.48 4.14 -1.47
C MET A 1 -22.57 3.16 -0.76
N CYS A 2 -21.42 2.82 -1.33
CA CYS A 2 -20.41 1.98 -0.70
C CYS A 2 -19.04 2.65 -0.77
N MET A 3 -18.15 2.28 0.14
CA MET A 3 -16.77 2.76 0.16
C MET A 3 -15.83 1.58 -0.06
N ILE A 4 -14.86 1.74 -0.96
CA ILE A 4 -13.86 0.71 -1.26
C ILE A 4 -12.45 1.29 -1.21
N GLU A 5 -11.48 0.47 -0.83
CA GLU A 5 -10.06 0.79 -0.94
C GLU A 5 -9.54 0.27 -2.29
N ILE A 6 -9.12 1.19 -3.18
CA ILE A 6 -8.43 0.85 -4.42
C ILE A 6 -7.37 1.90 -4.75
N ASN A 7 -6.27 1.45 -5.34
CA ASN A 7 -5.19 2.26 -5.88
C ASN A 7 -4.48 1.46 -6.98
N TYR A 8 -3.60 2.10 -7.76
CA TYR A 8 -2.95 1.43 -8.89
C TYR A 8 -2.02 0.27 -8.50
N LEU A 9 -1.61 0.16 -7.23
CA LEU A 9 -0.85 -0.98 -6.74
C LEU A 9 -1.77 -2.19 -6.49
N ASP A 10 -2.94 -1.93 -5.89
CA ASP A 10 -3.88 -2.95 -5.40
C ASP A 10 -5.13 -3.09 -6.29
N GLU A 11 -4.96 -3.30 -7.59
CA GLU A 11 -6.07 -3.39 -8.55
C GLU A 11 -7.01 -4.60 -8.31
N HIS A 12 -6.50 -5.65 -7.67
CA HIS A 12 -7.23 -6.92 -7.45
C HIS A 12 -7.34 -7.29 -5.97
N TYR A 13 -6.96 -6.40 -5.06
CA TYR A 13 -6.83 -6.74 -3.65
C TYR A 13 -7.32 -5.58 -2.76
N PRO A 14 -8.10 -5.83 -1.69
CA PRO A 14 -8.72 -7.10 -1.31
C PRO A 14 -9.88 -7.50 -2.23
N ILE A 15 -10.51 -6.53 -2.90
CA ILE A 15 -11.64 -6.70 -3.81
C ILE A 15 -11.36 -5.99 -5.15
N GLY A 16 -10.64 -4.86 -5.10
CA GLY A 16 -10.12 -4.20 -6.31
C GLY A 16 -11.19 -3.66 -7.26
N VAL A 17 -10.81 -3.56 -8.54
CA VAL A 17 -11.66 -3.06 -9.64
C VAL A 17 -12.86 -3.97 -9.88
N GLU A 18 -12.77 -5.26 -9.56
CA GLU A 18 -13.91 -6.18 -9.68
C GLU A 18 -15.06 -5.75 -8.78
N GLY A 19 -14.80 -5.46 -7.50
CA GLY A 19 -15.88 -4.99 -6.61
C GLY A 19 -16.33 -3.57 -6.88
N LEU A 20 -15.46 -2.70 -7.40
CA LEU A 20 -15.87 -1.39 -7.94
C LEU A 20 -16.98 -1.58 -8.98
N ARG A 21 -16.71 -2.41 -9.99
CA ARG A 21 -17.66 -2.71 -11.08
C ARG A 21 -18.91 -3.43 -10.58
N TYR A 22 -18.75 -4.37 -9.64
CA TYR A 22 -19.88 -5.08 -9.06
C TYR A 22 -20.83 -4.12 -8.33
N ALA A 23 -20.30 -3.25 -7.46
CA ALA A 23 -21.11 -2.30 -6.71
C ALA A 23 -21.80 -1.29 -7.64
N ALA A 24 -21.08 -0.74 -8.61
CA ALA A 24 -21.64 0.16 -9.61
C ALA A 24 -22.73 -0.53 -10.46
N GLY A 25 -22.53 -1.79 -10.84
CA GLY A 25 -23.52 -2.61 -11.54
C GLY A 25 -24.80 -2.89 -10.71
N LYS A 26 -24.75 -2.69 -9.39
CA LYS A 26 -25.93 -2.71 -8.50
C LYS A 26 -26.56 -1.32 -8.30
N GLY A 27 -26.11 -0.31 -9.05
CA GLY A 27 -26.58 1.07 -8.92
C GLY A 27 -26.10 1.76 -7.64
N LEU A 28 -25.06 1.25 -6.97
CA LEU A 28 -24.49 1.88 -5.79
C LEU A 28 -23.41 2.90 -6.20
N PRO A 29 -23.52 4.18 -5.79
CA PRO A 29 -22.42 5.12 -5.90
C PRO A 29 -21.22 4.63 -5.08
N VAL A 30 -20.03 4.66 -5.69
CA VAL A 30 -18.79 4.16 -5.07
C VAL A 30 -17.86 5.30 -4.68
N THR A 31 -17.52 5.36 -3.40
CA THR A 31 -16.48 6.24 -2.86
C THR A 31 -15.17 5.47 -2.73
N VAL A 32 -14.07 6.01 -3.25
CA VAL A 32 -12.74 5.41 -3.14
C VAL A 32 -11.98 6.02 -1.98
N MET A 33 -11.47 5.17 -1.09
CA MET A 33 -10.53 5.50 -0.03
C MET A 33 -9.13 4.95 -0.31
N GLU A 34 -8.12 5.51 0.37
CA GLU A 34 -6.70 5.17 0.20
C GLU A 34 -6.18 5.15 -1.26
N PRO A 35 -6.50 6.15 -2.10
CA PRO A 35 -6.03 6.21 -3.49
C PRO A 35 -4.49 6.27 -3.60
N LEU A 36 -3.83 6.70 -2.53
CA LEU A 36 -2.37 6.85 -2.43
C LEU A 36 -1.74 5.90 -1.39
N LYS A 37 -2.50 4.91 -0.89
CA LYS A 37 -2.07 3.89 0.07
C LYS A 37 -1.35 4.47 1.30
N GLY A 38 -2.03 5.37 2.03
CA GLY A 38 -1.46 6.08 3.18
C GLY A 38 -0.26 6.99 2.85
N GLY A 39 -0.09 7.38 1.59
CA GLY A 39 1.04 8.15 1.09
C GLY A 39 2.26 7.32 0.72
N LEU A 40 2.17 5.98 0.73
CA LEU A 40 3.24 5.10 0.25
C LEU A 40 3.59 5.40 -1.21
N LEU A 41 2.57 5.67 -2.03
CA LEU A 41 2.73 5.91 -3.47
C LEU A 41 3.25 7.33 -3.77
N THR A 42 3.52 8.15 -2.75
CA THR A 42 3.95 9.55 -2.92
C THR A 42 5.20 9.94 -2.13
N LYS A 43 5.32 9.52 -0.86
CA LYS A 43 6.40 9.97 0.04
C LYS A 43 7.77 9.40 -0.32
N HIS A 44 7.82 8.11 -0.64
CA HIS A 44 9.05 7.38 -0.92
C HIS A 44 8.86 6.54 -2.18
N VAL A 45 8.79 7.23 -3.32
CA VAL A 45 8.75 6.57 -4.64
C VAL A 45 10.15 5.99 -4.93
N PRO A 46 10.30 4.67 -5.12
CA PRO A 46 11.57 4.06 -5.48
C PRO A 46 12.18 4.67 -6.75
N ASP A 47 13.51 4.74 -6.84
CA ASP A 47 14.19 5.39 -7.98
C ASP A 47 13.90 4.74 -9.33
N ASP A 48 13.74 3.42 -9.36
CA ASP A 48 13.35 2.70 -10.58
C ASP A 48 11.91 3.00 -10.99
N VAL A 49 11.00 3.18 -10.04
CA VAL A 49 9.63 3.66 -10.31
C VAL A 49 9.64 5.10 -10.78
N ARG A 50 10.43 5.98 -10.13
CA ARG A 50 10.58 7.39 -10.53
C ARG A 50 11.07 7.49 -11.97
N THR A 51 12.08 6.70 -12.33
CA THR A 51 12.61 6.61 -13.70
C THR A 51 11.54 6.23 -14.73
N VAL A 52 10.53 5.44 -14.33
CA VAL A 52 9.40 5.11 -15.21
C VAL A 52 8.49 6.32 -15.42
N PHE A 53 8.19 7.08 -14.36
CA PHE A 53 7.40 8.30 -14.48
C PHE A 53 8.15 9.40 -15.26
N ASP A 54 9.45 9.57 -15.04
CA ASP A 54 10.28 10.58 -15.72
C ASP A 54 10.39 10.35 -17.24
N LYS A 55 10.15 9.11 -17.70
CA LYS A 55 10.10 8.76 -19.13
C LYS A 55 8.75 9.02 -19.78
N SER A 56 7.75 9.41 -19.00
CA SER A 56 6.42 9.75 -19.50
C SER A 56 6.42 11.06 -20.27
N SER A 57 5.47 11.25 -21.17
CA SER A 57 5.28 12.53 -21.89
C SER A 57 4.61 13.61 -21.04
N VAL A 58 4.28 13.31 -19.78
CA VAL A 58 3.62 14.22 -18.83
C VAL A 58 4.45 14.33 -17.57
N ASP A 59 4.51 15.55 -17.04
CA ASP A 59 5.22 15.88 -15.80
C ASP A 59 4.23 15.92 -14.62
N TRP A 60 3.70 14.73 -14.28
CA TRP A 60 2.74 14.56 -13.18
C TRP A 60 3.47 14.18 -11.92
N THR A 61 3.00 14.73 -10.80
CA THR A 61 3.49 14.32 -9.48
C THR A 61 3.05 12.89 -9.17
N PRO A 62 3.71 12.19 -8.23
CA PRO A 62 3.27 10.86 -7.80
C PRO A 62 1.83 10.82 -7.29
N ALA A 63 1.36 11.92 -6.67
CA ALA A 63 -0.03 12.04 -6.22
C ALA A 63 -0.98 12.09 -7.43
N GLU A 64 -0.64 12.89 -8.43
CA GLU A 64 -1.45 13.02 -9.65
C GLU A 64 -1.58 11.70 -10.40
N TRP A 65 -0.51 10.91 -10.53
CA TRP A 65 -0.58 9.56 -11.10
C TRP A 65 -1.61 8.67 -10.40
N GLY A 66 -1.61 8.66 -9.07
CA GLY A 66 -2.54 7.85 -8.29
C GLY A 66 -3.98 8.33 -8.37
N LEU A 67 -4.19 9.64 -8.26
CA LEU A 67 -5.53 10.24 -8.32
C LEU A 67 -6.16 10.11 -9.71
N ARG A 68 -5.36 10.29 -10.78
CA ARG A 68 -5.83 10.08 -12.16
C ARG A 68 -6.19 8.62 -12.43
N TRP A 69 -5.42 7.67 -11.91
CA TRP A 69 -5.76 6.25 -12.05
C TRP A 69 -7.12 5.92 -11.43
N VAL A 70 -7.39 6.41 -10.22
CA VAL A 70 -8.68 6.18 -9.56
C VAL A 70 -9.81 6.89 -10.31
N ALA A 71 -9.60 8.11 -10.77
CA ALA A 71 -10.62 8.88 -11.46
C ALA A 71 -10.86 8.45 -12.91
N ASP A 72 -9.98 7.62 -13.51
CA ASP A 72 -10.17 7.08 -14.86
C ASP A 72 -11.42 6.20 -14.95
N PHE A 73 -11.83 5.58 -13.85
CA PHE A 73 -12.97 4.67 -13.79
C PHE A 73 -14.32 5.43 -13.73
N PRO A 74 -15.25 5.20 -14.68
CA PRO A 74 -16.59 5.80 -14.64
C PRO A 74 -17.43 5.38 -13.43
N GLU A 75 -17.10 4.25 -12.81
CA GLU A 75 -17.79 3.72 -11.64
C GLU A 75 -17.50 4.50 -10.35
N VAL A 76 -16.44 5.33 -10.33
CA VAL A 76 -16.02 6.10 -9.16
C VAL A 76 -16.79 7.42 -9.08
N ALA A 77 -17.55 7.59 -7.99
CA ALA A 77 -18.33 8.80 -7.73
C ALA A 77 -17.56 9.84 -6.90
N VAL A 78 -16.76 9.40 -5.94
CA VAL A 78 -16.00 10.27 -5.02
C VAL A 78 -14.63 9.67 -4.74
N VAL A 79 -13.59 10.50 -4.68
CA VAL A 79 -12.23 10.09 -4.28
C VAL A 79 -11.84 10.80 -2.98
N LEU A 80 -11.52 10.05 -1.93
CA LEU A 80 -11.00 10.57 -0.67
C LEU A 80 -9.48 10.73 -0.77
N SER A 81 -9.04 11.93 -1.17
CA SER A 81 -7.66 12.18 -1.60
C SER A 81 -6.61 12.32 -0.49
N GLY A 82 -7.02 12.40 0.79
CA GLY A 82 -6.19 12.32 1.99
C GLY A 82 -4.94 13.24 2.03
N VAL A 83 -4.96 14.28 2.85
CA VAL A 83 -3.85 15.25 2.95
C VAL A 83 -3.38 15.47 4.38
N SER A 84 -2.11 15.84 4.55
CA SER A 84 -1.49 16.19 5.84
C SER A 84 -0.90 17.61 5.87
N THR A 85 -0.76 18.27 4.71
CA THR A 85 -0.26 19.64 4.61
C THR A 85 -1.11 20.48 3.67
N MET A 86 -0.98 21.81 3.78
CA MET A 86 -1.71 22.76 2.92
C MET A 86 -1.25 22.67 1.46
N GLU A 87 0.00 22.34 1.21
CA GLU A 87 0.58 22.17 -0.12
C GLU A 87 -0.08 20.99 -0.84
N GLN A 88 -0.23 19.85 -0.14
CA GLN A 88 -0.94 18.69 -0.66
C GLN A 88 -2.42 18.99 -0.95
N LEU A 89 -3.07 19.80 -0.11
CA LEU A 89 -4.45 20.23 -0.36
C LEU A 89 -4.55 21.05 -1.65
N LYS A 90 -3.68 22.05 -1.83
CA LYS A 90 -3.64 22.90 -3.03
C LYS A 90 -3.34 22.08 -4.29
N GLU A 91 -2.40 21.15 -4.19
CA GLU A 91 -2.06 20.23 -5.27
C GLU A 91 -3.26 19.36 -5.65
N ASN A 92 -3.90 18.72 -4.68
CA ASN A 92 -5.08 17.88 -4.93
C ASN A 92 -6.22 18.68 -5.58
N ILE A 93 -6.51 19.90 -5.12
CA ILE A 93 -7.53 20.77 -5.74
C ILE A 93 -7.18 21.02 -7.21
N LYS A 94 -5.94 21.43 -7.51
CA LYS A 94 -5.49 21.66 -8.89
C LYS A 94 -5.62 20.40 -9.77
N ILE A 95 -5.30 19.24 -9.22
CA ILE A 95 -5.44 17.95 -9.91
C ILE A 95 -6.92 17.67 -10.23
N PHE A 96 -7.81 17.76 -9.23
CA PHE A 96 -9.23 17.47 -9.41
C PHE A 96 -9.95 18.47 -10.31
N ASP A 97 -9.49 19.72 -10.40
CA ASP A 97 -10.00 20.70 -11.37
C ASP A 97 -9.72 20.30 -12.83
N GLN A 98 -8.77 19.40 -13.08
CA GLN A 98 -8.33 18.98 -14.42
C GLN A 98 -8.63 17.50 -14.73
N ILE A 99 -9.16 16.76 -13.76
CA ILE A 99 -9.44 15.34 -13.90
C ILE A 99 -10.84 15.12 -14.45
N THR A 100 -10.94 14.18 -15.39
CA THR A 100 -12.20 13.64 -15.88
C THR A 100 -12.14 12.13 -15.89
N THR A 101 -13.31 11.49 -15.98
CA THR A 101 -13.39 10.06 -16.27
C THR A 101 -12.73 9.76 -17.61
N GLY A 102 -12.01 8.63 -17.70
CA GLY A 102 -11.27 8.26 -18.91
C GLY A 102 -10.08 9.18 -19.22
N CYS A 103 -9.55 9.91 -18.24
CA CYS A 103 -8.46 10.88 -18.45
C CYS A 103 -7.09 10.26 -18.80
N LEU A 104 -6.90 8.94 -18.65
CA LEU A 104 -5.63 8.29 -18.93
C LEU A 104 -5.55 7.76 -20.38
N SER A 105 -4.49 8.17 -21.09
CA SER A 105 -4.12 7.61 -22.39
C SER A 105 -3.61 6.17 -22.28
N SER A 106 -3.56 5.46 -23.41
CA SER A 106 -2.97 4.11 -23.48
C SER A 106 -1.53 4.08 -22.96
N ASP A 107 -0.72 5.09 -23.29
CA ASP A 107 0.68 5.19 -22.87
C ASP A 107 0.80 5.41 -21.36
N GLN A 108 -0.04 6.30 -20.80
CA GLN A 108 -0.08 6.54 -19.35
C GLN A 108 -0.52 5.28 -18.58
N LYS A 109 -1.46 4.50 -19.13
CA LYS A 109 -1.84 3.18 -18.58
C LYS A 109 -0.68 2.18 -18.65
N VAL A 110 0.14 2.21 -19.70
CA VAL A 110 1.37 1.38 -19.78
C VAL A 110 2.38 1.81 -18.71
N THR A 111 2.61 3.11 -18.55
CA THR A 111 3.50 3.66 -17.51
C THR A 111 3.08 3.20 -16.12
N LEU A 112 1.80 3.32 -15.78
CA LEU A 112 1.25 2.87 -14.49
C LEU A 112 1.42 1.36 -14.29
N ARG A 113 1.16 0.53 -15.31
CA ARG A 113 1.39 -0.92 -15.23
C ARG A 113 2.86 -1.26 -15.01
N HIS A 114 3.79 -0.50 -15.59
CA HIS A 114 5.22 -0.71 -15.38
C HIS A 114 5.62 -0.33 -13.95
N ALA A 115 5.19 0.84 -13.46
CA ALA A 115 5.37 1.24 -12.07
C ALA A 115 4.81 0.20 -11.09
N GLN A 116 3.59 -0.30 -11.35
CA GLN A 116 2.94 -1.34 -10.55
C GLN A 116 3.77 -2.63 -10.48
N LYS A 117 4.35 -3.10 -11.60
CA LYS A 117 5.23 -4.28 -11.60
C LYS A 117 6.48 -4.08 -10.74
N LEU A 118 7.07 -2.89 -10.79
CA LEU A 118 8.24 -2.54 -9.97
C LEU A 118 7.90 -2.46 -8.48
N TYR A 119 6.74 -1.91 -8.12
CA TYR A 119 6.28 -1.98 -6.73
C TYR A 119 6.02 -3.42 -6.28
N HIS A 120 5.34 -4.24 -7.08
CA HIS A 120 5.08 -5.64 -6.74
C HIS A 120 6.35 -6.46 -6.55
N SER A 121 7.41 -6.21 -7.33
CA SER A 121 8.70 -6.90 -7.17
C SER A 121 9.41 -6.53 -5.85
N LYS A 122 9.05 -5.40 -5.25
CA LYS A 122 9.57 -4.93 -3.97
C LYS A 122 8.76 -5.43 -2.77
N ILE A 123 7.56 -5.97 -2.95
CA ILE A 123 6.78 -6.53 -1.82
C ILE A 123 7.50 -7.77 -1.27
N LYS A 124 7.94 -7.71 -0.02
CA LYS A 124 8.61 -8.83 0.66
C LYS A 124 7.63 -9.79 1.31
N VAL A 125 6.50 -9.28 1.79
CA VAL A 125 5.46 -10.09 2.43
C VAL A 125 4.09 -9.70 1.88
N ARG A 126 3.39 -10.62 1.20
CA ARG A 126 2.03 -10.40 0.68
C ARG A 126 0.97 -10.58 1.78
N CYS A 127 1.17 -9.92 2.92
CA CYS A 127 0.23 -9.95 4.02
C CYS A 127 -0.97 -9.04 3.75
N THR A 128 -2.14 -9.60 3.95
CA THR A 128 -3.44 -8.95 3.75
C THR A 128 -3.89 -8.09 4.94
N SER A 129 -3.15 -8.15 6.05
CA SER A 129 -3.55 -7.55 7.34
C SER A 129 -4.93 -7.98 7.85
N CYS A 130 -5.42 -9.16 7.46
CA CYS A 130 -6.73 -9.69 7.88
C CYS A 130 -6.87 -9.96 9.39
N GLY A 131 -5.77 -10.08 10.12
CA GLY A 131 -5.78 -10.27 11.57
C GLY A 131 -6.06 -11.69 12.06
N TYR A 132 -6.32 -12.68 11.20
CA TYR A 132 -6.60 -14.06 11.65
C TYR A 132 -5.48 -14.71 12.46
N CYS A 133 -4.25 -14.26 12.28
CA CYS A 133 -3.09 -14.70 13.08
C CYS A 133 -3.02 -14.07 14.47
N LEU A 134 -3.98 -13.22 14.84
CA LEU A 134 -4.07 -12.54 16.12
C LEU A 134 -5.26 -13.08 16.96
N PRO A 135 -5.17 -13.08 18.30
CA PRO A 135 -3.96 -12.77 19.08
C PRO A 135 -2.91 -13.88 18.93
N CYS A 136 -1.65 -13.48 18.73
CA CYS A 136 -0.53 -14.42 18.79
C CYS A 136 -0.31 -14.81 20.27
N PRO A 137 -0.14 -16.10 20.62
CA PRO A 137 0.11 -16.51 22.01
C PRO A 137 1.38 -15.91 22.62
N ALA A 138 2.34 -15.56 21.77
CA ALA A 138 3.57 -14.87 22.16
C ALA A 138 3.48 -13.36 21.95
N ASN A 139 2.27 -12.81 21.82
CA ASN A 139 1.99 -11.37 21.71
C ASN A 139 2.62 -10.64 20.50
N VAL A 140 3.11 -11.36 19.49
CA VAL A 140 3.69 -10.78 18.27
C VAL A 140 2.61 -10.08 17.42
N GLU A 141 2.84 -8.82 17.05
CA GLU A 141 1.95 -8.02 16.18
C GLU A 141 2.22 -8.29 14.68
N ILE A 142 1.96 -9.51 14.24
CA ILE A 142 2.37 -10.04 12.92
C ILE A 142 1.98 -9.12 11.74
N PRO A 143 0.72 -8.66 11.58
CA PRO A 143 0.35 -7.82 10.44
C PRO A 143 1.08 -6.48 10.40
N ALA A 144 1.25 -5.85 11.58
CA ALA A 144 1.91 -4.57 11.67
C ALA A 144 3.40 -4.69 11.33
N ILE A 145 4.06 -5.73 11.81
CA ILE A 145 5.47 -6.01 11.50
C ILE A 145 5.68 -6.22 9.99
N PHE A 146 4.82 -6.99 9.33
CA PHE A 146 4.89 -7.19 7.88
C PHE A 146 4.66 -5.90 7.09
N ARG A 147 3.80 -5.01 7.59
CA ARG A 147 3.65 -3.66 7.03
C ARG A 147 4.97 -2.89 7.11
N PHE A 148 5.63 -2.87 8.27
CA PHE A 148 6.93 -2.20 8.45
C PHE A 148 8.01 -2.80 7.53
N ARG A 149 8.09 -4.13 7.43
CA ARG A 149 9.01 -4.83 6.52
C ARG A 149 8.82 -4.40 5.07
N ASN A 150 7.58 -4.32 4.60
CA ASN A 150 7.31 -3.86 3.24
C ASN A 150 7.65 -2.38 3.03
N ARG A 151 7.37 -1.51 4.00
CA ARG A 151 7.72 -0.07 3.92
C ARG A 151 9.22 0.13 3.70
N VAL A 152 10.06 -0.58 4.46
CA VAL A 152 11.51 -0.56 4.24
C VAL A 152 11.88 -1.00 2.82
N SER A 153 11.23 -2.04 2.31
CA SER A 153 11.49 -2.50 0.94
C SER A 153 11.00 -1.55 -0.16
N PHE A 154 10.10 -0.62 0.18
CA PHE A 154 9.66 0.45 -0.70
C PHE A 154 10.55 1.71 -0.61
N GLY A 155 11.56 1.73 0.26
CA GLY A 155 12.53 2.83 0.36
C GLY A 155 12.38 3.71 1.60
N ASP A 156 11.50 3.38 2.54
CA ASP A 156 11.54 4.03 3.86
C ASP A 156 12.90 3.73 4.55
N SER A 157 13.47 4.73 5.23
CA SER A 157 14.76 4.58 5.96
C SER A 157 14.70 3.43 6.96
N VAL A 158 15.68 2.53 6.85
CA VAL A 158 15.87 1.38 7.74
C VAL A 158 16.07 1.86 9.17
N GLU A 159 16.85 2.92 9.38
CA GLU A 159 17.15 3.49 10.68
C GLU A 159 15.89 4.03 11.35
N ARG A 160 15.11 4.84 10.61
CA ARG A 160 13.85 5.40 11.11
C ARG A 160 12.83 4.32 11.37
N MET A 161 12.63 3.39 10.44
CA MET A 161 11.67 2.29 10.62
C MET A 161 12.08 1.36 11.74
N GLY A 162 13.36 1.07 11.89
CA GLY A 162 13.90 0.26 12.98
C GLY A 162 13.74 0.92 14.34
N TYR A 163 13.95 2.23 14.44
CA TYR A 163 13.70 3.00 15.66
C TYR A 163 12.22 2.93 16.08
N VAL A 164 11.31 3.24 15.15
CA VAL A 164 9.86 3.17 15.41
C VAL A 164 9.44 1.73 15.75
N TYR A 165 9.97 0.74 15.03
CA TYR A 165 9.71 -0.67 15.30
C TYR A 165 10.12 -1.06 16.74
N ARG A 166 11.31 -0.65 17.18
CA ARG A 166 11.80 -0.93 18.53
C ARG A 166 10.91 -0.34 19.61
N GLN A 167 10.56 0.94 19.50
CA GLN A 167 9.75 1.65 20.51
C GLN A 167 8.31 1.14 20.60
N PHE A 168 7.69 0.85 19.45
CA PHE A 168 6.26 0.50 19.42
C PHE A 168 6.00 -0.99 19.55
N PHE A 169 6.98 -1.85 19.24
CA PHE A 169 6.80 -3.30 19.26
C PHE A 169 7.76 -4.00 20.22
N VAL A 170 9.07 -3.86 20.05
CA VAL A 170 10.05 -4.61 20.85
C VAL A 170 9.95 -4.25 22.33
N GLU A 171 10.03 -2.96 22.67
CA GLU A 171 9.94 -2.47 24.06
C GLU A 171 8.59 -2.77 24.72
N LYS A 172 7.56 -3.07 23.92
CA LYS A 172 6.21 -3.45 24.40
C LYS A 172 5.99 -4.96 24.43
N GLY A 173 7.02 -5.77 24.18
CA GLY A 173 6.91 -7.24 24.14
C GLY A 173 5.97 -7.71 23.02
N LYS A 174 6.02 -7.04 21.87
CA LYS A 174 5.17 -7.28 20.69
C LYS A 174 5.97 -7.52 19.40
N GLY A 175 7.29 -7.46 19.48
CA GLY A 175 8.19 -7.63 18.35
C GLY A 175 8.36 -9.09 17.91
N THR A 176 9.09 -9.27 16.81
CA THR A 176 9.52 -10.56 16.27
C THR A 176 10.35 -11.38 17.27
N ASP A 177 11.05 -10.72 18.19
CA ASP A 177 11.86 -11.31 19.26
C ASP A 177 11.04 -12.13 20.26
N GLN A 178 9.73 -11.94 20.27
CA GLN A 178 8.82 -12.75 21.10
C GLN A 178 8.39 -14.05 20.41
N CYS A 179 8.64 -14.22 19.11
CA CYS A 179 8.16 -15.39 18.38
C CYS A 179 8.76 -16.69 18.93
N THR A 180 7.89 -17.62 19.35
CA THR A 180 8.29 -18.96 19.83
C THR A 180 8.21 -20.03 18.75
N GLU A 181 8.02 -19.63 17.48
CA GLU A 181 7.93 -20.53 16.32
C GLU A 181 6.85 -21.61 16.44
N CYS A 182 5.77 -21.35 17.19
CA CYS A 182 4.72 -22.35 17.48
C CYS A 182 3.83 -22.76 16.28
N GLY A 183 3.94 -22.07 15.15
CA GLY A 183 3.22 -22.39 13.90
C GLY A 183 1.71 -22.13 13.88
N LYS A 184 1.10 -21.63 14.97
CA LYS A 184 -0.36 -21.40 15.02
C LYS A 184 -0.83 -20.37 13.99
N CYS A 185 -0.06 -19.33 13.76
CA CYS A 185 -0.37 -18.26 12.81
C CYS A 185 -0.43 -18.75 11.35
N GLU A 186 0.44 -19.68 10.96
CA GLU A 186 0.51 -20.21 9.60
C GLU A 186 -0.71 -21.07 9.27
N LYS A 187 -1.18 -21.86 10.25
CA LYS A 187 -2.38 -22.72 10.11
C LYS A 187 -3.66 -21.93 9.85
N VAL A 188 -3.73 -20.68 10.32
CA VAL A 188 -4.91 -19.81 10.16
C VAL A 188 -4.72 -18.76 9.07
N CYS A 189 -3.57 -18.74 8.39
CA CYS A 189 -3.30 -17.76 7.35
C CYS A 189 -4.03 -18.15 6.05
N PRO A 190 -5.00 -17.35 5.57
CA PRO A 190 -5.74 -17.67 4.34
C PRO A 190 -4.87 -17.52 3.08
N GLN A 191 -3.70 -16.91 3.21
CA GLN A 191 -2.72 -16.74 2.13
C GLN A 191 -1.60 -17.79 2.19
N HIS A 192 -1.67 -18.72 3.15
CA HIS A 192 -0.65 -19.76 3.37
C HIS A 192 0.78 -19.19 3.43
N LEU A 193 0.94 -18.02 4.06
CA LEU A 193 2.25 -17.39 4.18
C LEU A 193 3.13 -18.20 5.15
N PRO A 194 4.44 -18.34 4.85
CA PRO A 194 5.42 -18.83 5.81
C PRO A 194 5.73 -17.73 6.84
N ILE A 195 4.77 -17.47 7.74
CA ILE A 195 4.80 -16.35 8.68
C ILE A 195 6.05 -16.38 9.54
N ILE A 196 6.48 -17.55 10.03
CA ILE A 196 7.66 -17.64 10.91
C ILE A 196 8.92 -17.17 10.17
N GLU A 197 9.16 -17.68 8.96
CA GLU A 197 10.30 -17.28 8.14
C GLU A 197 10.22 -15.79 7.76
N LYS A 198 9.03 -15.28 7.44
CA LYS A 198 8.84 -13.85 7.17
C LYS A 198 9.06 -12.97 8.39
N LEU A 199 8.79 -13.44 9.60
CA LEU A 199 9.12 -12.70 10.83
C LEU A 199 10.63 -12.66 11.05
N LYS A 200 11.37 -13.73 10.75
CA LYS A 200 12.85 -13.74 10.79
C LYS A 200 13.44 -12.74 9.78
N GLU A 201 12.94 -12.75 8.53
CA GLU A 201 13.33 -11.76 7.51
C GLU A 201 13.00 -10.32 7.95
N ALA A 202 11.85 -10.12 8.61
CA ALA A 202 11.45 -8.82 9.12
C ALA A 202 12.36 -8.36 10.27
N HIS A 203 12.75 -9.27 11.17
CA HIS A 203 13.69 -8.98 12.26
C HIS A 203 15.02 -8.47 11.71
N ALA A 204 15.65 -9.23 10.81
CA ALA A 204 16.94 -8.86 10.22
C ALA A 204 16.89 -7.49 9.50
N ALA A 205 15.75 -7.16 8.89
CA ALA A 205 15.58 -5.91 8.16
C ALA A 205 15.27 -4.70 9.05
N LEU A 206 14.58 -4.90 10.18
CA LEU A 206 14.14 -3.82 11.07
C LEU A 206 15.08 -3.65 12.28
N CYS A 207 15.91 -4.64 12.58
CA CYS A 207 16.93 -4.62 13.62
C CYS A 207 18.29 -5.05 13.04
N PRO A 208 18.90 -4.26 12.14
CA PRO A 208 20.25 -4.57 11.69
C PRO A 208 21.20 -4.54 12.90
N GLU A 209 22.02 -5.58 13.04
CA GLU A 209 23.12 -5.61 14.00
C GLU A 209 24.10 -4.47 13.63
N LYS A 210 24.55 -3.71 14.64
CA LYS A 210 25.53 -2.64 14.46
C LYS A 210 26.93 -3.21 14.28
#